data_AF-A0A7C3VHF6-F1
#
_entry.id   AF-A0A7C3VHF6-F1
#
_cell.length_a   1.000
_cell.length_b   1.000
_cell.length_c   1.000
_cell.angle_alpha   90.00
_cell.angle_beta   90.00
_cell.angle_gamma   90.00
#
_symmetry.space_group_name_H-M   'P 1'
#
loop_
_entity.id
_entity.type
_entity.pdbx_description
1 polymer ?
#
loop_
_entity_poly.entity_id
_entity_poly.type
_entity_poly.pdbx_seq_one_letter_code
_entity_poly.pdbx_strand_id
1 'polypeptide(L)' 'MIIKLVNSAFQTGCLSVESEGLMRQMVALKAYKSADVEALTKLRAAVNAGAIQRETKAQIDMQLPIIA' A
#
# COMPACT_ATOMS: atom_id res chain seq x y z
N MET A 1 6.53 9.80 -2.47
CA MET A 1 5.09 10.05 -2.29
C MET A 1 4.40 8.83 -1.67
N ILE A 2 4.72 7.62 -2.15
CA ILE A 2 4.30 6.35 -1.53
C ILE A 2 4.58 6.32 -0.03
N ILE A 3 5.80 6.66 0.44
CA ILE A 3 6.10 6.73 1.89
C ILE A 3 5.11 7.60 2.68
N LYS A 4 4.67 8.75 2.14
CA LYS A 4 3.72 9.62 2.85
C LYS A 4 2.35 8.97 2.98
N LEU A 5 1.87 8.29 1.94
CA LEU A 5 0.60 7.57 1.95
C LEU A 5 0.66 6.36 2.89
N VAL A 6 1.77 5.62 2.87
CA VAL A 6 2.03 4.50 3.79
C VAL A 6 2.00 5.01 5.24
N ASN A 7 2.75 6.07 5.55
CA ASN A 7 2.78 6.65 6.89
C ASN A 7 1.42 7.18 7.33
N SER A 8 0.62 7.71 6.40
CA SER A 8 -0.76 8.13 6.70
C SER A 8 -1.60 6.92 7.15
N ALA A 9 -1.53 5.81 6.40
CA ALA A 9 -2.28 4.59 6.74
C ALA A 9 -1.85 3.99 8.08
N PHE A 10 -0.56 4.06 8.43
CA PHE A 10 -0.06 3.65 9.75
C PHE A 10 -0.52 4.57 10.88
N GLN A 11 -0.61 5.88 10.63
CA GLN A 11 -1.06 6.85 11.63
C GLN A 11 -2.57 6.77 11.90
N THR A 12 -3.37 6.56 10.85
CA THR A 12 -4.84 6.46 10.97
C THR A 12 -5.31 5.05 11.30
N GLY A 13 -4.46 4.04 11.10
CA GLY A 13 -4.84 2.62 11.15
C GLY A 13 -5.77 2.21 10.02
N CYS A 14 -5.95 3.06 9.01
CA CYS A 14 -6.87 2.84 7.90
C CYS A 14 -6.24 3.23 6.56
N LEU A 15 -6.33 2.33 5.58
CA LEU A 15 -5.95 2.59 4.20
C LEU A 15 -7.19 3.03 3.40
N SER A 16 -7.26 4.33 3.11
CA SER A 16 -8.33 4.91 2.28
C SER A 16 -8.25 4.47 0.83
N VAL A 17 -9.41 4.40 0.16
CA VAL A 17 -9.53 3.97 -1.25
C VAL A 17 -8.69 4.84 -2.17
N GLU A 18 -8.68 6.16 -1.93
CA GLU A 18 -7.88 7.11 -2.71
C GLU A 18 -6.37 6.84 -2.60
N SER A 19 -5.90 6.58 -1.38
CA SER A 19 -4.48 6.28 -1.12
C SER A 19 -4.06 4.96 -1.76
N GLU A 20 -4.92 3.93 -1.69
CA GLU A 20 -4.66 2.65 -2.36
C GLU A 20 -4.62 2.80 -3.88
N GLY A 21 -5.60 3.50 -4.46
CA GLY A 21 -5.67 3.76 -5.90
C GLY A 21 -4.42 4.48 -6.43
N LEU A 22 -4.00 5.52 -5.72
CA LEU A 22 -2.80 6.27 -6.05
C LEU A 22 -1.52 5.44 -5.93
N MET A 23 -1.38 4.62 -4.88
CA MET A 23 -0.26 3.69 -4.76
C MET A 23 -0.23 2.68 -5.91
N ARG A 24 -1.39 2.12 -6.31
CA ARG A 24 -1.48 1.21 -7.47
C ARG A 24 -1.05 1.90 -8.77
N GLN A 25 -1.50 3.13 -9.02
CA GLN A 25 -1.10 3.90 -10.20
C GLN A 25 0.41 4.11 -10.22
N MET A 26 1.02 4.47 -9.09
CA MET A 26 2.47 4.67 -9.01
C MET A 26 3.25 3.38 -9.25
N VAL A 27 2.78 2.24 -8.74
CA VAL A 27 3.37 0.92 -9.01
C VAL A 27 3.25 0.57 -10.50
N ALA A 28 2.08 0.75 -11.10
CA ALA A 28 1.83 0.49 -12.51
C ALA A 28 2.71 1.35 -13.43
N LEU A 29 2.94 2.61 -13.06
CA LEU A 29 3.82 3.53 -13.77
C LEU A 29 5.31 3.33 -13.46
N LYS A 30 5.67 2.35 -12.62
CA LYS A 30 7.03 2.12 -12.11
C LYS A 30 7.66 3.39 -11.49
N ALA A 31 6.83 4.29 -10.97
CA ALA A 31 7.22 5.57 -10.39
C ALA A 31 7.55 5.42 -8.90
N TYR A 32 8.42 4.46 -8.56
CA TYR A 32 8.79 4.13 -7.17
C TYR A 32 10.30 3.90 -7.03
N LYS A 33 10.83 4.15 -5.83
CA LYS A 33 12.22 3.83 -5.45
C LYS A 33 12.27 2.54 -4.64
N SER A 34 13.46 1.96 -4.48
CA SER A 34 13.66 0.75 -3.67
C SER A 34 13.13 0.90 -2.23
N ALA A 35 13.28 2.09 -1.63
CA ALA A 35 12.73 2.39 -0.30
C ALA A 35 11.19 2.36 -0.26
N ASP A 36 10.52 2.71 -1.36
CA ASP A 36 9.05 2.64 -1.46
C ASP A 36 8.59 1.17 -1.50
N VAL A 37 9.37 0.26 -2.10
CA VAL A 37 9.06 -1.18 -2.13
C VAL A 37 9.04 -1.78 -0.73
N GLU A 38 10.03 -1.44 0.10
CA GLU A 38 10.07 -1.91 1.49
C GLU A 38 8.85 -1.40 2.28
N ALA A 39 8.51 -0.11 2.12
CA ALA A 39 7.35 0.49 2.78
C ALA A 39 6.02 -0.13 2.33
N LEU A 40 5.85 -0.40 1.03
CA LEU A 40 4.68 -1.11 0.49
C LEU A 40 4.58 -2.54 1.01
N THR A 41 5.71 -3.22 1.16
CA THR A 41 5.76 -4.58 1.71
C THR A 41 5.33 -4.59 3.17
N LYS A 42 5.82 -3.64 3.98
CA LYS A 42 5.38 -3.44 5.37
C LYS A 42 3.90 -3.11 5.46
N LEU A 43 3.40 -2.22 4.60
CA LEU A 43 1.98 -1.85 4.55
C LEU A 43 1.11 -3.08 4.24
N ARG A 44 1.48 -3.88 3.22
CA ARG A 44 0.74 -5.09 2.85
C ARG A 44 0.71 -6.11 4.00
N ALA A 45 1.83 -6.31 4.68
CA ALA A 45 1.88 -7.19 5.85
C ALA A 45 0.94 -6.70 6.97
N ALA A 46 0.95 -5.41 7.27
CA ALA A 46 0.09 -4.81 8.29
C ALA A 46 -1.40 -4.92 7.94
N VAL A 47 -1.76 -4.73 6.68
CA VAL A 47 -3.13 -4.94 6.18
C VAL A 47 -3.55 -6.39 6.29
N ASN A 48 -2.70 -7.33 5.87
CA ASN A 48 -2.98 -8.77 5.94
C ASN A 48 -3.08 -9.28 7.39
N ALA A 49 -2.30 -8.71 8.31
CA ALA A 49 -2.37 -9.00 9.74
C ALA A 49 -3.59 -8.35 10.42
N GLY A 50 -4.37 -7.52 9.72
CA GLY A 50 -5.50 -6.79 10.27
C GLY A 50 -5.11 -5.58 11.13
N ALA A 51 -3.82 -5.22 11.19
CA ALA A 51 -3.33 -4.05 11.91
C ALA A 51 -3.69 -2.73 11.22
N ILE A 52 -3.90 -2.75 9.90
CA ILE A 52 -4.44 -1.64 9.12
C ILE A 52 -5.70 -2.13 8.43
N GLN A 53 -6.81 -1.43 8.66
CA GLN A 53 -8.08 -1.73 8.00
C GLN A 53 -8.12 -1.07 6.63
N ARG A 54 -8.76 -1.71 5.66
CA ARG A 54 -9.10 -1.05 4.39
C ARG A 54 -10.41 -0.31 4.57
N GLU A 55 -10.47 0.93 4.09
CA GLU A 55 -11.68 1.75 4.14
C GLU A 55 -12.84 1.09 3.38
N THR A 56 -12.54 0.34 2.32
CA THR A 56 -13.49 -0.55 1.68
C THR A 56 -13.07 -2.01 1.85
N LYS A 57 -14.02 -2.87 2.23
CA LYS A 57 -13.82 -4.32 2.37
C LYS A 57 -13.70 -5.06 1.02
N ALA A 58 -13.77 -4.35 -0.11
CA ALA A 58 -13.59 -5.00 -1.41
C ALA A 58 -12.20 -5.66 -1.44
N GLN A 59 -12.21 -6.99 -1.52
CA GLN A 59 -11.03 -7.84 -1.54
C GLN A 59 -10.34 -7.69 -2.90
N ILE A 60 -9.67 -6.55 -3.12
CA ILE A 60 -8.92 -6.32 -4.34
C ILE A 60 -7.50 -6.80 -4.06
N ASP A 61 -7.15 -7.95 -4.65
CA ASP A 61 -5.81 -8.53 -4.58
C ASP A 61 -4.79 -7.51 -5.13
N MET A 62 -3.85 -7.09 -4.27
CA MET A 62 -2.73 -6.27 -4.70
C MET A 62 -1.59 -7.24 -5.02
N GLN A 63 -1.60 -7.77 -6.25
CA GLN A 63 -0.48 -8.52 -6.79
C GLN A 63 0.70 -7.56 -6.94
N LEU A 64 1.61 -7.57 -5.96
CA LEU A 64 2.94 -7.00 -6.12
C LEU A 64 3.74 -7.89 -7.08
N PRO A 65 4.55 -7.32 -7.98
CA PRO A 65 5.40 -8.10 -8.86
C PRO A 65 6.37 -8.94 -8.03
N ILE A 66 6.41 -10.24 -8.32
CA ILE A 66 7.42 -11.16 -7.77
C ILE A 66 8.73 -10.81 -8.48
N ILE A 67 9.67 -10.23 -7.75
CA ILE A 67 11.03 -10.06 -8.25
C ILE A 67 11.74 -11.37 -7.90
N ALA A 68 11.88 -12.24 -8.90
CA ALA A 68 12.70 -13.45 -8.83
C ALA A 68 14.18 -13.12 -9.00
#